data_AF-A0A256BKE9-F1
#
_entry.id   AF-A0A256BKE9-F1
#
_cell.length_a   1.000
_cell.length_b   1.000
_cell.length_c   1.000
_cell.angle_alpha   90.00
_cell.angle_beta   90.00
_cell.angle_gamma   90.00
#
_symmetry.space_group_name_H-M   'P 1'
#
loop_
_entity.id
_entity.type
_entity.pdbx_description
1 polymer ?
#
loop_
_entity_poly.entity_id
_entity_poly.type
_entity_poly.pdbx_seq_one_letter_code
_entity_poly.pdbx_strand_id
1 'polypeptide(L)'
;MTSGIYIMTNKSNGNRYVGYSENIEVSYAENIRQLKEGTFGKKFESLVRDFETFGENAFICGVLEVTANDSSLMEKRSKYWKDLIQSEYNQHSS
;
A
#
# COMPACT_ATOMS: atom_id res chain seq x y z
N MET A 1 1.67 9.18 -15.72
CA MET A 1 2.17 8.70 -14.43
C MET A 1 1.39 9.40 -13.37
N THR A 2 0.84 8.66 -12.42
CA THR A 2 -0.01 9.23 -11.37
C THR A 2 0.81 9.32 -10.08
N SER A 3 1.06 10.54 -9.60
CA SER A 3 1.66 10.79 -8.29
C SER A 3 0.59 10.95 -7.22
N GLY A 4 0.84 10.40 -6.03
CA GLY A 4 -0.05 10.56 -4.89
C GLY A 4 -0.14 9.34 -4.01
N ILE A 5 -1.33 9.15 -3.42
CA ILE A 5 -1.61 8.17 -2.37
C ILE A 5 -2.46 7.05 -2.94
N TYR A 6 -2.05 5.81 -2.68
CA TYR A 6 -2.77 4.62 -3.12
C TYR A 6 -3.02 3.67 -1.95
N ILE A 7 -3.98 2.79 -2.16
CA ILE A 7 -4.40 1.79 -1.19
C ILE A 7 -4.38 0.40 -1.84
N MET A 8 -3.93 -0.59 -1.08
CA MET A 8 -4.13 -2.00 -1.37
C MET A 8 -5.06 -2.58 -0.30
N THR A 9 -6.17 -3.17 -0.71
CA THR A 9 -7.17 -3.76 0.20
C THR A 9 -7.25 -5.25 -0.03
N ASN A 10 -7.11 -6.04 1.02
CA ASN A 10 -7.43 -7.46 1.01
C ASN A 10 -8.95 -7.62 1.15
N LYS A 11 -9.63 -8.09 0.10
CA LYS A 11 -11.08 -8.28 0.08
C LYS A 11 -11.56 -9.40 1.02
N SER A 12 -10.68 -10.32 1.40
CA SER A 12 -11.03 -11.48 2.23
C SER A 12 -11.20 -11.11 3.70
N ASN A 13 -10.44 -10.13 4.20
CA ASN A 13 -10.47 -9.71 5.60
C ASN A 13 -10.66 -8.20 5.83
N GLY A 14 -10.63 -7.38 4.78
CA GLY A 14 -10.79 -5.93 4.85
C GLY A 14 -9.53 -5.15 5.24
N ASN A 15 -8.41 -5.83 5.49
CA ASN A 15 -7.15 -5.19 5.89
C ASN A 15 -6.57 -4.34 4.74
N ARG A 16 -5.97 -3.21 5.11
CA ARG A 16 -5.53 -2.19 4.16
C ARG A 16 -4.08 -1.80 4.36
N TYR A 17 -3.42 -1.56 3.24
CA TYR A 17 -2.10 -0.94 3.14
C TYR A 17 -2.23 0.38 2.39
N VAL A 18 -1.60 1.43 2.90
CA VAL A 18 -1.52 2.75 2.27
C VAL A 18 -0.06 3.07 1.96
N GLY A 19 0.20 3.37 0.69
CA GLY A 19 1.49 3.85 0.20
C GLY A 19 1.34 5.20 -0.50
N TYR A 20 2.48 5.82 -0.79
CA TYR A 20 2.55 6.99 -1.68
C TYR A 20 3.68 6.79 -2.69
N SER A 21 3.57 7.45 -3.84
CA SER A 21 4.60 7.36 -4.89
C SER A 21 4.49 8.51 -5.88
N GLU A 22 5.62 8.85 -6.51
CA GLU A 22 5.70 9.72 -7.69
C GLU A 22 5.09 9.04 -8.94
N ASN A 23 5.01 7.70 -8.93
CA ASN A 23 4.42 6.88 -9.98
C ASN A 23 3.75 5.65 -9.36
N ILE A 24 2.46 5.79 -9.06
CA ILE A 24 1.65 4.76 -8.41
C ILE A 24 1.62 3.47 -9.25
N GLU A 25 1.55 3.57 -10.57
CA GLU A 25 1.46 2.40 -11.44
C GLU A 25 2.73 1.52 -11.33
N VAL A 26 3.91 2.14 -11.33
CA VAL A 26 5.19 1.44 -11.17
C VAL A 26 5.33 0.89 -9.75
N SER A 27 5.05 1.68 -8.73
CA SER A 27 5.16 1.22 -7.34
C SER A 27 4.20 0.07 -7.04
N TYR A 28 2.99 0.09 -7.59
CA TYR A 28 2.06 -1.03 -7.42
C TYR A 28 2.60 -2.32 -8.07
N ALA A 29 3.12 -2.24 -9.30
CA ALA A 29 3.69 -3.41 -9.97
C ALA A 29 4.90 -3.98 -9.20
N GLU A 30 5.77 -3.10 -8.69
CA GLU A 30 6.90 -3.50 -7.86
C GLU A 30 6.45 -4.15 -6.55
N ASN A 31 5.49 -3.54 -5.86
CA ASN A 31 4.90 -4.07 -4.64
C ASN A 31 4.36 -5.50 -4.83
N ILE A 32 3.59 -5.73 -5.90
CA ILE A 32 3.06 -7.07 -6.22
C ILE A 32 4.20 -8.06 -6.49
N ARG A 33 5.24 -7.65 -7.22
CA ARG A 33 6.42 -8.49 -7.45
C ARG A 33 7.11 -8.87 -6.13
N GLN A 34 7.34 -7.88 -5.26
CA GLN A 34 7.95 -8.10 -3.96
C GLN A 34 7.09 -8.98 -3.04
N LEU A 35 5.77 -8.87 -3.09
CA LEU A 35 4.86 -9.75 -2.33
C LEU A 35 4.92 -11.20 -2.84
N LYS A 36 4.96 -11.41 -4.17
CA LYS A 36 5.16 -12.74 -4.77
C LYS A 36 6.49 -13.37 -4.38
N GLU A 37 7.52 -12.56 -4.21
CA GLU A 37 8.87 -13.00 -3.81
C GLU A 37 9.06 -13.07 -2.29
N GLY A 38 8.09 -12.62 -1.49
CA GLY A 38 8.23 -12.52 -0.02
C GLY A 38 9.21 -11.44 0.46
N THR A 39 9.57 -10.47 -0.40
CA THR A 39 10.61 -9.45 -0.16
C THR A 39 10.07 -8.05 0.14
N PHE A 40 8.75 -7.87 0.23
CA PHE A 40 8.09 -6.56 0.43
C PHE A 40 8.58 -5.77 1.64
N GLY A 41 9.02 -6.47 2.69
CA GLY A 41 9.70 -5.88 3.84
C GLY A 41 9.21 -6.45 5.16
N LYS A 42 10.15 -6.62 6.11
CA LYS A 42 9.87 -7.24 7.41
C LYS A 42 8.82 -6.50 8.24
N LYS A 43 8.71 -5.17 8.08
CA LYS A 43 7.70 -4.35 8.78
C LYS A 43 6.27 -4.59 8.31
N PHE A 44 6.09 -5.32 7.21
CA PHE A 44 4.81 -5.63 6.59
C PHE A 44 4.54 -7.15 6.55
N GLU A 45 5.07 -7.90 7.53
CA GLU A 45 4.96 -9.35 7.58
C GLU A 45 3.49 -9.84 7.53
N SER A 46 2.55 -9.13 8.15
CA SER A 46 1.13 -9.46 8.07
C SER A 46 0.56 -9.36 6.65
N LEU A 47 0.98 -8.35 5.88
CA LEU A 47 0.60 -8.21 4.48
C LEU A 47 1.19 -9.35 3.64
N VAL A 48 2.46 -9.71 3.86
CA VAL A 48 3.11 -10.82 3.14
C VAL A 48 2.39 -12.13 3.40
N ARG A 49 2.14 -12.45 4.68
CA ARG A 49 1.42 -13.69 5.07
C ARG A 49 0.00 -13.74 4.51
N ASP A 50 -0.72 -12.62 4.56
CA ASP A 50 -2.06 -12.55 3.97
C ASP A 50 -2.00 -12.72 2.44
N PHE A 51 -1.00 -12.16 1.78
CA PHE A 51 -0.82 -12.34 0.34
C PHE A 51 -0.53 -13.79 -0.04
N GLU A 52 0.32 -14.48 0.72
CA GLU A 52 0.58 -15.92 0.57
C GLU A 52 -0.67 -16.77 0.82
N THR A 53 -1.47 -16.40 1.83
CA THR A 53 -2.65 -17.16 2.26
C THR A 53 -3.83 -17.01 1.31
N PHE A 54 -4.14 -15.78 0.89
CA PHE A 54 -5.33 -15.47 0.10
C PHE A 54 -5.06 -15.35 -1.40
N GLY A 55 -3.79 -15.22 -1.79
CA GLY A 55 -3.36 -15.03 -3.17
C GLY A 55 -3.66 -13.64 -3.72
N GLU A 56 -2.99 -13.31 -4.83
CA GLU A 56 -3.06 -11.99 -5.48
C GLU A 56 -4.50 -11.54 -5.80
N ASN A 57 -5.36 -12.46 -6.24
CA ASN A 57 -6.74 -12.14 -6.62
C ASN A 57 -7.61 -11.67 -5.45
N ALA A 58 -7.17 -11.87 -4.19
CA ALA A 58 -7.83 -11.32 -3.01
C ALA A 58 -7.54 -9.82 -2.81
N PHE A 59 -6.51 -9.27 -3.47
CA PHE A 59 -6.10 -7.88 -3.29
C PHE A 59 -6.62 -6.99 -4.42
N ILE A 60 -7.06 -5.79 -4.05
CA ILE A 60 -7.42 -4.73 -5.00
C ILE A 60 -6.60 -3.49 -4.72
N CYS A 61 -6.23 -2.78 -5.78
CA CYS A 61 -5.54 -1.50 -5.70
C CYS A 61 -6.48 -0.36 -6.08
N GLY A 62 -6.33 0.78 -5.41
CA GLY A 62 -7.05 2.00 -5.73
C GLY A 62 -6.20 3.24 -5.46
N VAL A 63 -6.55 4.35 -6.10
CA VAL A 63 -5.98 5.67 -5.81
C VAL A 63 -6.88 6.37 -4.80
N LEU A 64 -6.30 6.81 -3.68
CA LEU A 64 -7.00 7.60 -2.66
C LEU A 64 -6.96 9.10 -2.99
N GLU A 65 -5.81 9.58 -3.45
CA GLU A 65 -5.58 10.99 -3.72
C GLU A 65 -4.48 11.18 -4.75
N VAL A 66 -4.74 11.97 -5.79
CA VAL A 66 -3.71 12.44 -6.72
C VAL A 66 -3.11 13.73 -6.16
N THR A 67 -1.77 13.82 -6.13
CA THR A 67 -1.06 14.99 -5.63
C THR A 67 -0.06 15.51 -6.66
N ALA A 68 0.46 16.71 -6.46
CA ALA A 68 1.70 17.13 -7.11
C ALA A 68 2.83 16.15 -6.78
N ASN A 69 3.84 16.05 -7.66
CA ASN A 69 5.03 15.26 -7.39
C ASN A 69 5.95 15.99 -6.39
N ASP A 70 5.52 16.01 -5.13
CA ASP A 70 6.22 16.59 -3.98
C ASP A 70 6.21 15.56 -2.85
N SER A 71 7.39 15.05 -2.50
CA SER A 71 7.54 13.97 -1.53
C SER A 71 7.11 14.36 -0.12
N SER A 72 7.30 15.62 0.28
CA SER A 72 6.90 16.11 1.61
C SER A 72 5.38 16.19 1.73
N LEU A 73 4.71 16.66 0.66
CA LEU A 73 3.26 16.66 0.56
C LEU A 73 2.73 15.23 0.60
N MET A 74 3.26 14.33 -0.25
CA MET A 74 2.82 12.94 -0.33
C MET A 74 2.99 12.19 1.00
N GLU A 75 4.10 12.39 1.69
CA GLU A 75 4.32 11.79 3.02
C GLU A 75 3.26 12.28 4.02
N LYS A 76 3.03 13.60 4.08
CA LYS A 76 2.00 14.19 4.96
C LYS A 76 0.60 13.66 4.65
N ARG A 77 0.24 13.57 3.36
CA ARG A 77 -1.06 13.06 2.92
C ARG A 77 -1.19 11.55 3.17
N SER A 78 -0.12 10.78 2.98
CA SER A 78 -0.08 9.35 3.31
C SER A 78 -0.36 9.11 4.79
N LYS A 79 0.26 9.91 5.68
CA LYS A 79 0.00 9.83 7.12
C LYS A 79 -1.47 10.14 7.45
N TYR A 80 -2.03 11.21 6.89
CA TYR A 80 -3.44 11.55 7.04
C TYR A 80 -4.36 10.38 6.65
N TRP A 81 -4.12 9.74 5.50
CA TRP A 81 -4.94 8.61 5.06
C TRP A 81 -4.76 7.36 5.93
N LYS A 82 -3.53 7.04 6.34
CA LYS A 82 -3.26 5.92 7.26
C LYS A 82 -4.04 6.08 8.57
N ASP A 83 -4.03 7.28 9.13
CA ASP A 83 -4.74 7.60 10.38
C ASP A 83 -6.27 7.56 10.19
N LEU A 84 -6.77 8.17 9.10
CA LEU A 84 -8.21 8.25 8.81
C LEU A 84 -8.84 6.87 8.62
N ILE A 85 -8.17 5.97 7.89
CA ILE A 85 -8.72 4.64 7.58
C ILE A 85 -8.27 3.57 8.56
N GLN A 86 -7.37 3.90 9.49
CA GLN A 86 -6.76 2.97 10.44
C GLN A 86 -6.10 1.77 9.74
N SER A 87 -5.22 2.05 8.78
CA SER A 87 -4.61 1.04 7.90
C SER A 87 -3.86 -0.06 8.69
N GLU A 88 -4.38 -1.28 8.65
CA GLU A 88 -3.95 -2.41 9.48
C GLU A 88 -2.52 -2.85 9.16
N TYR A 89 -2.18 -2.92 7.87
CA TYR A 89 -0.85 -3.32 7.45
C TYR A 89 0.22 -2.26 7.72
N ASN A 90 -0.16 -1.01 7.99
CA ASN A 90 0.79 0.08 8.27
C ASN A 90 1.05 0.33 9.77
N GLN A 91 0.37 -0.37 10.68
CA GLN A 91 0.47 -0.08 12.13
C GLN A 91 1.86 -0.32 12.73
N HIS A 92 2.69 -1.15 12.08
CA HIS A 92 4.06 -1.43 12.50
C HIS A 92 5.12 -0.80 11.58
N SER A 93 4.69 0.00 10.61
CA SER A 93 5.61 0.69 9.70
C SER A 93 5.94 2.08 10.26
N SER A 94 6.97 2.14 11.10
CA SER A 94 7.70 3.38 11.41
C SER A 94 8.51 3.86 10.20
#